data_AF-A0AAV4NQA0-F1
#
_entry.id   AF-A0AAV4NQA0-F1
#
_cell.length_a   1.000
_cell.length_b   1.000
_cell.length_c   1.000
_cell.angle_alpha   90.00
_cell.angle_beta   90.00
_cell.angle_gamma   90.00
#
_symmetry.space_group_name_H-M   'P 1'
#
loop_
_entity.id
_entity.type
_entity.pdbx_description
1 polymer ?
#
loop_
_entity_poly.entity_id
_entity_poly.type
_entity_poly.pdbx_seq_one_letter_code
_entity_poly.pdbx_strand_id
1 'polypeptide(L)'
;MIFPSNLVVAALDYYGIFNFPSNKSGDTKPGGTEENASWNGIVGLLSRGEADIGLTQIAVTKERLEVVDFSEPYYLIERTYAMNFPSLVKRAYIYTYPFDIKIWIGIIISLFLVPAVFCILGCRKPPYMYIFFKLIGAMFKQSFTEYKFNNRFLIGIWWCFCFILSVSCAAVVASLMVIPMYEHFQKNFEELAEFVKKGEYKLIMPKGTAYTKDALNSLKGSHVFIAEAVVRNDWFVTIEDYNNPYIPSKTAVLGSRLAFYFKYGKAPFSTKYISEDTLKFVRNSVMVNKRFCCKKQIDCVIKKRLINLVYSKGLLTMRFAGVELKLVRILNVSNEDFLQTTLQVLLFASSLDTVYQSLHFLQK
;
A
#
# COMPACT_ATOMS: atom_id res chain seq x y z
N MET A 1 -7.11 -15.70 15.36
CA MET A 1 -6.45 -14.44 14.98
C MET A 1 -6.08 -13.69 16.26
N ILE A 2 -4.78 -13.51 16.56
CA ILE A 2 -4.32 -12.91 17.82
C ILE A 2 -4.04 -11.42 17.56
N PHE A 3 -4.98 -10.55 17.93
CA PHE A 3 -4.68 -9.11 18.02
C PHE A 3 -3.63 -8.90 19.12
N PRO A 4 -2.83 -7.81 19.10
CA PRO A 4 -1.91 -7.51 20.20
C PRO A 4 -2.57 -7.49 21.59
N SER A 5 -3.87 -7.19 21.67
CA SER A 5 -4.66 -7.37 22.90
C SER A 5 -4.73 -8.82 23.37
N ASN A 6 -4.86 -9.79 22.47
CA ASN A 6 -4.85 -11.22 22.78
C ASN A 6 -3.45 -11.72 23.20
N LEU A 7 -2.37 -11.07 22.75
CA LEU A 7 -1.01 -11.35 23.25
C LEU A 7 -0.88 -10.90 24.71
N VAL A 8 -1.48 -9.75 25.06
CA VAL A 8 -1.53 -9.29 26.45
C VAL A 8 -2.37 -10.25 27.30
N VAL A 9 -3.52 -10.74 26.82
CA VAL A 9 -4.29 -11.79 27.52
C VAL A 9 -3.41 -13.02 27.76
N ALA A 10 -2.77 -13.55 26.72
CA ALA A 10 -1.95 -14.76 26.82
C ALA A 10 -0.75 -14.58 27.75
N ALA A 11 -0.13 -13.39 27.77
CA ALA A 11 0.95 -13.09 28.70
C ALA A 11 0.45 -13.01 30.15
N LEU A 12 -0.68 -12.31 30.40
CA LEU A 12 -1.25 -12.19 31.73
C LEU A 12 -1.73 -13.54 32.29
N ASP A 13 -2.26 -14.40 31.44
CA ASP A 13 -2.69 -15.77 31.75
C ASP A 13 -1.48 -16.71 31.98
N TYR A 14 -0.49 -16.71 31.07
CA TYR A 14 0.74 -17.51 31.19
C TYR A 14 1.54 -17.20 32.47
N TYR A 15 1.58 -15.93 32.89
CA TYR A 15 2.26 -15.53 34.11
C TYR A 15 1.40 -15.68 35.38
N GLY A 16 0.21 -16.27 35.26
CA GLY A 16 -0.67 -16.57 36.41
C GLY A 16 -1.19 -15.34 37.13
N ILE A 17 -1.25 -14.19 36.45
CA ILE A 17 -1.63 -12.91 37.07
C ILE A 17 -3.16 -12.80 37.13
N PHE A 18 -3.85 -13.23 36.07
CA PHE A 18 -5.31 -13.29 36.02
C PHE A 18 -5.76 -14.54 35.27
N ASN A 19 -6.78 -15.20 35.80
CA ASN A 19 -7.50 -16.25 35.10
C ASN A 19 -8.77 -15.63 34.50
N PHE A 20 -8.81 -15.46 33.17
CA PHE A 20 -9.91 -14.76 32.51
C PHE A 20 -11.10 -15.70 32.29
N PRO A 21 -12.27 -15.50 32.94
CA PRO A 21 -13.47 -16.27 32.61
C PRO A 21 -13.90 -15.97 31.17
N SER A 22 -14.51 -16.94 30.49
CA SER A 22 -14.91 -16.89 29.08
C SER A 22 -15.99 -15.85 28.74
N ASN A 23 -16.53 -15.13 29.73
CA ASN A 23 -17.56 -14.12 29.55
C ASN A 23 -16.98 -12.86 28.91
N LYS A 24 -17.07 -12.79 27.58
CA LYS A 24 -16.89 -11.55 26.82
C LYS A 24 -18.19 -10.76 26.89
N SER A 25 -18.11 -9.48 27.25
CA SER A 25 -19.24 -8.56 27.10
C SER A 25 -19.60 -8.40 25.61
N GLY A 26 -20.90 -8.23 25.31
CA GLY A 26 -21.40 -8.11 23.94
C GLY A 26 -21.09 -6.78 23.25
N ASP A 27 -20.71 -5.74 24.00
CA ASP A 27 -20.43 -4.41 23.46
C ASP A 27 -19.03 -4.31 22.84
N THR A 28 -18.98 -4.25 21.52
CA THR A 28 -17.74 -4.10 20.74
C THR A 28 -17.34 -2.64 20.48
N LYS A 29 -18.15 -1.68 20.93
CA LYS A 29 -17.90 -0.25 20.76
C LYS A 29 -16.76 0.20 21.68
N PRO A 30 -15.73 0.93 21.19
CA PRO A 30 -14.64 1.46 22.01
C PRO A 30 -15.14 2.34 23.16
N GLY A 31 -16.23 3.07 22.93
CA GLY A 31 -16.88 3.94 23.91
C GLY A 31 -16.69 5.42 23.59
N GLY A 32 -17.83 6.11 23.49
CA GLY A 32 -17.95 7.56 23.34
C GLY A 32 -18.84 8.15 24.43
N THR A 33 -18.81 9.47 24.55
CA THR A 33 -19.68 10.21 25.47
C THR A 33 -21.08 10.33 24.86
N GLU A 34 -22.10 9.97 25.63
CA GLU A 34 -23.50 10.17 25.31
C GLU A 34 -23.96 11.58 25.71
N GLU A 35 -25.13 12.00 25.23
CA GLU A 35 -25.69 13.35 25.48
C GLU A 35 -25.92 13.65 26.97
N ASN A 36 -26.07 12.60 27.79
CA ASN A 36 -26.19 12.66 29.24
C ASN A 36 -24.84 12.68 29.98
N ALA A 37 -23.73 12.94 29.28
CA ALA A 37 -22.36 12.85 29.79
C ALA A 37 -21.94 11.45 30.31
N SER A 38 -22.74 10.42 30.05
CA SER A 38 -22.39 9.04 30.38
C SER A 38 -21.52 8.41 29.28
N TRP A 39 -20.76 7.38 29.63
CA TRP A 39 -19.93 6.65 28.67
C TRP A 39 -20.58 5.33 28.27
N ASN A 40 -20.54 5.02 26.98
CA ASN A 40 -20.98 3.74 26.46
C ASN A 40 -19.82 2.83 26.04
N GLY A 41 -20.15 1.64 25.54
CA GLY A 41 -19.18 0.64 25.11
C GLY A 41 -18.21 0.23 26.23
N ILE A 42 -17.00 -0.18 25.83
CA ILE A 42 -15.99 -0.71 26.77
C ILE A 42 -15.61 0.31 27.85
N VAL A 43 -15.48 1.60 27.50
CA VAL A 43 -15.20 2.66 28.49
C VAL A 43 -16.33 2.78 29.52
N GLY A 44 -17.59 2.69 29.08
CA GLY A 44 -18.77 2.69 29.95
C GLY A 44 -18.78 1.51 30.93
N LEU A 45 -18.53 0.30 30.43
CA LEU A 45 -18.47 -0.92 31.26
C LEU A 45 -17.42 -0.80 32.37
N LEU A 46 -16.21 -0.31 32.04
CA LEU A 46 -15.14 -0.11 33.01
C LEU A 46 -15.46 1.01 34.00
N SER A 47 -16.06 2.11 33.52
CA SER A 47 -16.40 3.26 34.37
C SER A 47 -17.49 2.92 35.40
N ARG A 48 -18.47 2.07 35.04
CA ARG A 48 -19.53 1.60 35.95
C ARG A 48 -19.09 0.43 36.84
N GLY A 49 -17.91 -0.14 36.61
CA GLY A 49 -17.41 -1.30 37.33
C GLY A 49 -18.08 -2.61 36.96
N GLU A 50 -18.71 -2.67 35.79
CA GLU A 50 -19.23 -3.91 35.19
C GLU A 50 -18.11 -4.76 34.56
N ALA A 51 -16.94 -4.16 34.33
CA ALA A 51 -15.72 -4.83 33.91
C ALA A 51 -14.50 -4.25 34.66
N ASP A 52 -13.47 -5.08 34.83
CA ASP A 52 -12.22 -4.69 35.51
C ASP A 52 -11.10 -4.29 34.54
N ILE A 53 -11.02 -4.98 33.40
CA ILE A 53 -9.94 -4.83 32.41
C ILE A 53 -10.54 -4.77 30.99
N GLY A 54 -10.13 -3.78 30.21
CA GLY A 54 -10.50 -3.62 28.80
C GLY A 54 -9.30 -3.81 27.88
N LEU A 55 -9.31 -4.89 27.11
CA LEU A 55 -8.24 -5.25 26.17
C LEU A 55 -8.67 -4.95 24.72
N THR A 56 -8.57 -3.68 24.34
CA THR A 56 -8.95 -3.20 23.00
C THR A 56 -7.94 -2.18 22.46
N GLN A 57 -7.91 -1.98 21.13
CA GLN A 57 -7.04 -1.00 20.48
C GLN A 57 -7.62 0.41 20.55
N ILE A 58 -7.63 0.98 21.74
CA ILE A 58 -8.23 2.28 22.02
C ILE A 58 -7.17 3.33 22.37
N ALA A 59 -7.35 4.54 21.86
CA ALA A 59 -6.45 5.65 22.12
C ALA A 59 -6.63 6.17 23.55
N VAL A 60 -5.51 6.42 24.23
CA VAL A 60 -5.45 7.16 25.50
C VAL A 60 -5.77 8.63 25.21
N THR A 61 -6.91 9.11 25.71
CA THR A 61 -7.34 10.52 25.60
C THR A 61 -7.56 11.11 26.98
N LYS A 62 -7.46 12.44 27.11
CA LYS A 62 -7.68 13.15 28.39
C LYS A 62 -9.05 12.83 28.98
N GLU A 63 -10.09 12.89 28.17
CA GLU A 63 -11.47 12.58 28.56
C GLU A 63 -11.63 11.13 29.09
N ARG A 64 -10.92 10.15 28.52
CA ARG A 64 -10.97 8.77 29.00
C ARG A 64 -10.20 8.59 30.30
N LEU A 65 -9.09 9.31 30.49
CA LEU A 65 -8.32 9.29 31.75
C LEU A 65 -9.13 9.84 32.95
N GLU A 66 -10.15 10.65 32.69
CA GLU A 66 -11.05 11.15 33.73
C GLU A 66 -11.98 10.06 34.30
N VAL A 67 -12.27 9.01 33.53
CA VAL A 67 -13.22 7.94 33.92
C VAL A 67 -12.61 6.55 34.08
N VAL A 68 -11.52 6.26 33.38
CA VAL A 68 -10.80 4.97 33.45
C VAL A 68 -9.30 5.20 33.60
N ASP A 69 -8.58 4.19 34.07
CA ASP A 69 -7.14 4.18 34.16
C ASP A 69 -6.51 3.42 32.99
N PHE A 70 -5.31 3.83 32.58
CA PHE A 70 -4.53 3.11 31.56
C PHE A 70 -3.23 2.59 32.14
N SER A 71 -2.83 1.40 31.70
CA SER A 71 -1.50 0.86 31.93
C SER A 71 -0.44 1.62 31.14
N GLU A 72 0.81 1.30 31.44
CA GLU A 72 1.95 1.64 30.60
C GLU A 72 1.73 1.14 29.16
N PRO A 73 2.08 1.96 28.16
CA PRO A 73 1.88 1.62 26.77
C PRO A 73 2.83 0.50 26.37
N TYR A 74 2.30 -0.53 25.73
CA TYR A 74 3.06 -1.71 25.33
C TYR A 74 3.38 -1.75 23.84
N TYR A 75 2.73 -0.90 23.02
CA TYR A 75 3.01 -0.77 21.59
C TYR A 75 2.53 0.58 21.03
N LEU A 76 3.12 1.00 19.91
CA LEU A 76 2.70 2.18 19.15
C LEU A 76 1.90 1.76 17.91
N ILE A 77 0.68 2.28 17.76
CA ILE A 77 -0.18 2.06 16.61
C ILE A 77 -0.08 3.25 15.66
N GLU A 78 0.25 2.96 14.41
CA GLU A 78 0.26 3.94 13.33
C GLU A 78 -1.16 4.13 12.76
N ARG A 79 -1.62 5.38 12.72
CA ARG A 79 -2.86 5.76 12.03
C ARG A 79 -2.54 6.17 10.60
N THR A 80 -3.15 5.48 9.64
CA THR A 80 -3.01 5.75 8.21
C THR A 80 -4.35 5.52 7.52
N TYR A 81 -4.42 5.70 6.20
CA TYR A 81 -5.61 5.38 5.42
C TYR A 81 -5.36 4.23 4.44
N ALA A 82 -6.43 3.51 4.11
CA ALA A 82 -6.46 2.50 3.07
C ALA A 82 -7.56 2.80 2.05
N MET A 83 -7.35 2.40 0.80
CA MET A 83 -8.31 2.58 -0.28
C MET A 83 -8.17 1.49 -1.33
N ASN A 84 -9.11 1.44 -2.27
CA ASN A 84 -8.96 0.61 -3.45
C ASN A 84 -7.72 1.04 -4.24
N PHE A 85 -7.04 0.07 -4.87
CA PHE A 85 -6.02 0.42 -5.86
C PHE A 85 -6.65 1.30 -6.94
N PRO A 86 -5.91 2.32 -7.41
CA PRO A 86 -6.37 3.17 -8.50
C PRO A 86 -6.55 2.37 -9.79
N SER A 87 -7.20 2.98 -10.78
CA SER A 87 -7.29 2.44 -12.13
C SER A 87 -5.90 2.13 -12.68
N LEU A 88 -5.80 0.99 -13.37
CA LEU A 88 -4.64 0.67 -14.18
C LEU A 88 -4.58 1.63 -15.36
N VAL A 89 -3.38 2.12 -15.68
CA VAL A 89 -3.15 2.87 -16.92
C VAL A 89 -3.61 1.99 -18.09
N LYS A 90 -4.42 2.56 -19.01
CA LYS A 90 -4.95 1.78 -20.13
C LYS A 90 -3.79 1.12 -20.89
N ARG A 91 -3.94 -0.17 -21.19
CA ARG A 91 -2.89 -1.02 -21.77
C ARG A 91 -2.32 -0.45 -23.09
N ALA A 92 -3.13 0.29 -23.85
CA ALA A 92 -2.71 0.97 -25.07
C ALA A 92 -1.63 2.06 -24.85
N TYR A 93 -1.57 2.70 -23.69
CA TYR A 93 -0.57 3.73 -23.39
C TYR A 93 0.77 3.17 -22.90
N ILE A 94 0.86 1.85 -22.66
CA ILE A 94 2.12 1.21 -22.23
C ILE A 94 3.19 1.33 -23.32
N TYR A 95 2.80 1.39 -24.60
CA TYR A 95 3.74 1.50 -25.72
C TYR A 95 4.37 2.89 -25.89
N THR A 96 3.74 3.94 -25.38
CA THR A 96 4.28 5.31 -25.44
C THR A 96 5.10 5.69 -24.21
N TYR A 97 4.94 4.95 -23.12
CA TYR A 97 5.64 5.15 -21.85
C TYR A 97 7.14 4.77 -21.82
N PRO A 98 7.73 3.97 -22.74
CA PRO A 98 9.14 3.56 -22.61
C PRO A 98 10.12 4.71 -22.64
N PHE A 99 9.75 5.81 -23.30
CA PHE A 99 10.59 6.98 -23.47
C PHE A 99 9.80 8.26 -23.18
N ASP A 100 10.46 9.23 -22.53
CA ASP A 100 9.92 10.57 -22.36
C ASP A 100 9.70 11.28 -23.70
N ILE A 101 8.77 12.23 -23.72
CA ILE A 101 8.47 13.05 -24.91
C ILE A 101 9.73 13.71 -25.50
N LYS A 102 10.69 14.10 -24.65
CA LYS A 102 11.97 14.70 -25.07
C LYS A 102 12.81 13.72 -25.91
N ILE A 103 12.81 12.44 -25.53
CA ILE A 103 13.55 11.39 -26.24
C ILE A 103 12.85 11.10 -27.57
N TRP A 104 11.52 11.02 -27.59
CA TRP A 104 10.75 10.89 -28.83
C TRP A 104 11.05 12.01 -29.82
N ILE A 105 11.07 13.26 -29.36
CA ILE A 105 11.48 14.41 -30.18
C ILE A 105 12.93 14.23 -30.68
N GLY A 106 13.85 13.80 -29.82
CA GLY A 106 15.23 13.51 -30.19
C GLY A 106 15.38 12.43 -31.28
N ILE A 107 14.57 11.37 -31.22
CA ILE A 107 14.53 10.31 -32.24
C ILE A 107 14.02 10.87 -33.57
N ILE A 108 12.97 11.70 -33.54
CA ILE A 108 12.44 12.35 -34.75
C ILE A 108 13.51 13.26 -35.36
N ILE A 109 14.19 14.08 -34.55
CA ILE A 109 15.26 14.96 -35.02
C ILE A 109 16.42 14.15 -35.63
N SER A 110 16.87 13.08 -34.95
CA SER A 110 17.96 12.25 -35.46
C SER A 110 17.60 11.57 -36.77
N LEU A 111 16.33 11.19 -36.97
CA LEU A 111 15.81 10.61 -38.20
C LEU A 111 15.95 11.55 -39.40
N PHE A 112 15.83 12.87 -39.21
CA PHE A 112 16.03 13.84 -40.29
C PHE A 112 17.49 14.28 -40.43
N LEU A 113 18.20 14.41 -39.30
CA LEU A 113 19.58 14.91 -39.24
C LEU A 113 20.59 13.94 -39.83
N VAL A 114 20.50 12.65 -39.49
CA VAL A 114 21.46 11.64 -39.96
C VAL A 114 21.45 11.49 -41.49
N PRO A 115 20.30 11.37 -42.19
CA PRO A 115 20.30 11.37 -43.66
C PRO A 115 20.89 12.66 -44.26
N ALA A 116 20.69 13.82 -43.63
CA ALA A 116 21.28 15.08 -44.09
C ALA A 116 22.82 15.05 -43.99
N VAL A 117 23.37 14.54 -42.88
CA VAL A 117 24.82 14.33 -42.71
C VAL A 117 25.37 13.36 -43.77
N PHE A 118 24.65 12.28 -44.06
CA PHE A 118 25.03 11.35 -45.14
C PHE A 118 25.03 12.01 -46.53
N CYS A 119 24.08 12.91 -46.82
CA CYS A 119 24.04 13.67 -48.06
C CYS A 119 25.22 14.66 -48.19
N ILE A 120 25.63 15.29 -47.08
CA ILE A 120 26.75 16.26 -47.06
C ILE A 120 28.09 15.55 -47.24
N LEU A 121 28.29 14.42 -46.55
CA LEU A 121 29.57 13.69 -46.54
C LEU A 121 29.76 12.72 -47.73
N GLY A 122 28.74 12.54 -48.58
CA GLY A 122 28.77 11.61 -49.71
C GLY A 122 29.27 12.26 -51.01
N CYS A 123 30.29 11.64 -51.66
CA CYS A 123 30.80 12.11 -52.96
C CYS A 123 29.79 11.92 -54.12
N ARG A 124 28.95 10.88 -54.06
CA ARG A 124 27.76 10.71 -54.91
C ARG A 124 26.54 11.01 -54.06
N LYS A 125 25.66 11.90 -54.54
CA LYS A 125 24.47 12.37 -53.83
C LYS A 125 23.24 11.54 -54.26
N PRO A 126 22.92 10.40 -53.62
CA PRO A 126 21.59 9.84 -53.78
C PRO A 126 20.56 10.84 -53.22
N PRO A 127 19.32 10.80 -53.71
CA PRO A 127 18.27 11.70 -53.21
C PRO A 127 18.06 11.49 -51.71
N TYR A 128 17.86 12.59 -50.97
CA TYR A 128 17.67 12.59 -49.52
C TYR A 128 16.61 11.56 -49.07
N MET A 129 15.46 11.55 -49.77
CA MET A 129 14.36 10.64 -49.50
C MET A 129 14.78 9.16 -49.52
N TYR A 130 15.67 8.78 -50.44
CA TYR A 130 16.16 7.40 -50.53
C TYR A 130 16.99 7.00 -49.30
N ILE A 131 17.87 7.89 -48.82
CA ILE A 131 18.64 7.65 -47.59
C ILE A 131 17.71 7.64 -46.38
N PHE A 132 16.75 8.56 -46.31
CA PHE A 132 15.77 8.66 -45.24
C PHE A 132 14.98 7.35 -45.07
N PHE A 133 14.33 6.85 -46.12
CA PHE A 133 13.59 5.58 -46.06
C PHE A 133 14.49 4.39 -45.71
N LYS A 134 15.75 4.39 -46.16
CA LYS A 134 16.70 3.32 -45.83
C LYS A 134 17.10 3.32 -44.35
N LEU A 135 17.32 4.49 -43.76
CA LEU A 135 17.66 4.62 -42.34
C LEU A 135 16.46 4.27 -41.44
N ILE A 136 15.24 4.62 -41.87
CA ILE A 136 13.99 4.17 -41.24
C ILE A 136 13.88 2.64 -41.30
N GLY A 137 14.10 2.04 -42.47
CA GLY A 137 14.08 0.58 -42.62
C GLY A 137 15.05 -0.12 -41.67
N ALA A 138 16.25 0.43 -41.49
CA ALA A 138 17.23 -0.08 -40.53
C ALA A 138 16.75 0.01 -39.06
N MET A 139 16.00 1.05 -38.68
CA MET A 139 15.39 1.14 -37.34
C MET A 139 14.34 0.05 -37.10
N PHE A 140 13.54 -0.27 -38.12
CA PHE A 140 12.58 -1.37 -38.09
C PHE A 140 13.22 -2.76 -38.29
N LYS A 141 14.56 -2.83 -38.28
CA LYS A 141 15.36 -4.05 -38.52
C LYS A 141 15.05 -4.72 -39.87
N GLN A 142 14.56 -3.95 -40.84
CA GLN A 142 14.31 -4.43 -42.19
C GLN A 142 15.60 -4.31 -43.02
N SER A 143 15.95 -5.39 -43.72
CA SER A 143 17.08 -5.41 -44.64
C SER A 143 16.66 -4.86 -46.00
N PHE A 144 17.23 -3.72 -46.40
CA PHE A 144 17.13 -3.21 -47.77
C PHE A 144 18.51 -3.21 -48.42
N THR A 145 18.69 -4.09 -49.41
CA THR A 145 19.95 -4.32 -50.13
C THR A 145 20.21 -3.28 -51.23
N GLU A 146 21.49 -3.21 -51.60
CA GLU A 146 22.07 -2.50 -52.77
C GLU A 146 22.25 -0.97 -52.68
N TYR A 147 23.14 -0.52 -51.77
CA TYR A 147 23.92 0.71 -52.03
C TYR A 147 25.28 0.59 -51.35
N LYS A 148 26.37 0.72 -52.11
CA LYS A 148 27.74 0.78 -51.56
C LYS A 148 27.94 2.15 -50.92
N PHE A 149 27.74 2.25 -49.61
CA PHE A 149 28.11 3.45 -48.86
C PHE A 149 29.63 3.50 -48.68
N ASN A 150 30.23 4.65 -49.04
CA ASN A 150 31.66 4.89 -48.77
C ASN A 150 31.93 5.09 -47.26
N ASN A 151 30.96 5.58 -46.49
CA ASN A 151 31.13 5.89 -45.06
C ASN A 151 30.54 4.80 -44.16
N ARG A 152 31.18 3.61 -44.15
CA ARG A 152 30.76 2.45 -43.32
C ARG A 152 30.71 2.75 -41.83
N PHE A 153 31.56 3.66 -41.35
CA PHE A 153 31.61 4.07 -39.95
C PHE A 153 30.29 4.72 -39.48
N LEU A 154 29.72 5.62 -40.28
CA LEU A 154 28.45 6.28 -39.96
C LEU A 154 27.28 5.29 -39.93
N ILE A 155 27.31 4.28 -40.80
CA ILE A 155 26.32 3.20 -40.78
C ILE A 155 26.46 2.38 -39.50
N GLY A 156 27.69 2.07 -39.09
CA GLY A 156 27.97 1.39 -37.83
C GLY A 156 27.41 2.16 -36.62
N ILE A 157 27.63 3.48 -36.56
CA ILE A 157 27.06 4.34 -35.52
C ILE A 157 25.52 4.29 -35.54
N TRP A 158 24.91 4.42 -36.72
CA TRP A 158 23.45 4.33 -36.85
C TRP A 158 22.90 2.98 -36.40
N TRP A 159 23.59 1.89 -36.74
CA TRP A 159 23.23 0.54 -36.32
C TRP A 159 23.34 0.35 -34.81
N CYS A 160 24.42 0.83 -34.19
CA CYS A 160 24.56 0.82 -32.74
C CYS A 160 23.45 1.62 -32.06
N PHE A 161 23.11 2.80 -32.59
CA PHE A 161 22.00 3.61 -32.08
C PHE A 161 20.66 2.88 -32.16
N CYS A 162 20.33 2.29 -33.32
CA CYS A 162 19.09 1.53 -33.50
C CYS A 162 19.01 0.31 -32.57
N PHE A 163 20.13 -0.40 -32.41
CA PHE A 163 20.22 -1.56 -31.53
C PHE A 163 19.98 -1.18 -30.07
N ILE A 164 20.68 -0.16 -29.57
CA ILE A 164 20.52 0.33 -28.19
C ILE A 164 19.08 0.78 -27.97
N LEU A 165 18.52 1.58 -28.89
CA LEU A 165 17.14 2.07 -28.78
C LEU A 165 16.12 0.92 -28.72
N SER A 166 16.29 -0.11 -29.57
CA SER A 166 15.40 -1.27 -29.59
C SER A 166 15.50 -2.10 -28.31
N VAL A 167 16.72 -2.34 -27.80
CA VAL A 167 16.93 -3.11 -26.56
C VAL A 167 16.36 -2.35 -25.36
N SER A 168 16.62 -1.05 -25.25
CA SER A 168 16.09 -0.22 -24.17
C SER A 168 14.57 -0.16 -24.19
N CYS A 169 13.94 0.02 -25.37
CA CYS A 169 12.49 0.01 -25.50
C CYS A 169 11.91 -1.34 -25.05
N ALA A 170 12.49 -2.46 -25.53
CA ALA A 170 12.05 -3.80 -25.16
C ALA A 170 12.21 -4.08 -23.66
N ALA A 171 13.32 -3.67 -23.05
CA ALA A 171 13.57 -3.86 -21.63
C ALA A 171 12.57 -3.10 -20.75
N VAL A 172 12.27 -1.84 -21.09
CA VAL A 172 11.29 -1.04 -20.34
C VAL A 172 9.90 -1.62 -20.50
N VAL A 173 9.47 -1.97 -21.72
CA VAL A 173 8.16 -2.61 -21.94
C VAL A 173 8.05 -3.92 -21.17
N ALA A 174 9.09 -4.76 -21.16
CA ALA A 174 9.10 -5.99 -20.37
C ALA A 174 8.93 -5.72 -18.87
N SER A 175 9.62 -4.72 -18.32
CA SER A 175 9.46 -4.31 -16.92
C SER A 175 8.04 -3.80 -16.61
N LEU A 176 7.46 -3.01 -17.51
CA LEU A 176 6.09 -2.49 -17.38
C LEU A 176 5.00 -3.58 -17.48
N MET A 177 5.31 -4.72 -18.10
CA MET A 177 4.40 -5.88 -18.11
C MET A 177 4.45 -6.67 -16.80
N VAL A 178 5.60 -6.66 -16.11
CA VAL A 178 5.75 -7.33 -14.81
C VAL A 178 5.05 -6.54 -13.71
N ILE A 179 5.17 -5.21 -13.72
CA ILE A 179 4.59 -4.34 -12.69
C ILE A 179 3.51 -3.46 -13.34
N PRO A 180 2.22 -3.70 -13.03
CA PRO A 180 1.15 -2.89 -13.59
C PRO A 180 1.31 -1.43 -13.15
N MET A 181 1.31 -0.51 -14.12
CA MET A 181 1.30 0.92 -13.82
C MET A 181 -0.09 1.39 -13.42
N TYR A 182 -0.13 2.10 -12.32
CA TYR A 182 -1.32 2.74 -11.78
C TYR A 182 -1.38 4.20 -12.23
N GLU A 183 -2.59 4.69 -12.54
CA GLU A 183 -2.80 6.11 -12.76
C GLU A 183 -2.38 6.91 -11.53
N HIS A 184 -1.92 8.15 -11.71
CA HIS A 184 -1.49 9.00 -10.61
C HIS A 184 -2.61 9.10 -9.56
N PHE A 185 -2.29 8.79 -8.31
CA PHE A 185 -3.26 8.68 -7.23
C PHE A 185 -2.62 9.11 -5.91
N GLN A 186 -3.46 9.38 -4.92
CA GLN A 186 -3.06 10.06 -3.69
C GLN A 186 -2.28 9.13 -2.78
N LYS A 187 -0.99 9.39 -2.61
CA LYS A 187 -0.13 8.57 -1.74
C LYS A 187 -0.09 9.08 -0.31
N ASN A 188 -0.22 10.39 -0.14
CA ASN A 188 -0.05 11.09 1.14
C ASN A 188 -1.32 11.83 1.57
N PHE A 189 -1.40 12.20 2.85
CA PHE A 189 -2.55 12.95 3.37
C PHE A 189 -2.71 14.34 2.75
N GLU A 190 -1.61 14.96 2.30
CA GLU A 190 -1.64 16.27 1.64
C GLU A 190 -2.34 16.20 0.27
N GLU A 191 -1.91 15.28 -0.59
CA GLU A 191 -2.58 15.01 -1.86
C GLU A 191 -4.03 14.57 -1.62
N LEU A 192 -4.28 13.68 -0.66
CA LEU A 192 -5.64 13.26 -0.32
C LEU A 192 -6.52 14.46 0.04
N ALA A 193 -6.00 15.44 0.79
CA ALA A 193 -6.74 16.65 1.14
C ALA A 193 -7.10 17.48 -0.11
N GLU A 194 -6.23 17.56 -1.12
CA GLU A 194 -6.55 18.25 -2.38
C GLU A 194 -7.67 17.56 -3.16
N PHE A 195 -7.69 16.24 -3.20
CA PHE A 195 -8.76 15.50 -3.87
C PHE A 195 -10.08 15.57 -3.10
N VAL A 196 -10.02 15.65 -1.77
CA VAL A 196 -11.21 15.94 -0.95
C VAL A 196 -11.72 17.37 -1.20
N LYS A 197 -10.83 18.36 -1.35
CA LYS A 197 -11.21 19.74 -1.73
C LYS A 197 -11.93 19.79 -3.07
N LYS A 198 -11.47 19.01 -4.05
CA LYS A 198 -12.08 18.90 -5.38
C LYS A 198 -13.40 18.09 -5.40
N GLY A 199 -13.77 17.45 -4.28
CA GLY A 199 -14.94 16.56 -4.19
C GLY A 199 -14.77 15.23 -4.93
N GLU A 200 -13.55 14.88 -5.30
CA GLU A 200 -13.26 13.65 -6.05
C GLU A 200 -13.12 12.43 -5.14
N TYR A 201 -12.74 12.63 -3.88
CA TYR A 201 -12.59 11.58 -2.89
C TYR A 201 -13.25 11.96 -1.57
N LYS A 202 -13.68 10.95 -0.82
CA LYS A 202 -14.10 11.10 0.57
C LYS A 202 -13.27 10.23 1.50
N LEU A 203 -13.00 10.72 2.70
CA LEU A 203 -12.38 9.93 3.78
C LEU A 203 -13.46 9.59 4.81
N ILE A 204 -13.61 8.31 5.13
CA ILE A 204 -14.54 7.84 6.15
C ILE A 204 -13.82 7.45 7.45
N MET A 205 -14.47 7.71 8.58
CA MET A 205 -13.97 7.38 9.92
C MET A 205 -15.02 6.61 10.75
N PRO A 206 -14.63 5.62 11.56
CA PRO A 206 -15.54 4.97 12.48
C PRO A 206 -16.02 5.94 13.58
N LYS A 207 -17.34 5.98 13.80
CA LYS A 207 -17.98 6.83 14.82
C LYS A 207 -17.55 6.42 16.24
N GLY A 208 -17.44 7.38 17.15
CA GLY A 208 -17.06 7.14 18.56
C GLY A 208 -15.57 6.82 18.76
N THR A 209 -14.74 6.98 17.74
CA THR A 209 -13.29 6.82 17.84
C THR A 209 -12.57 8.15 18.09
N ALA A 210 -11.32 8.09 18.53
CA ALA A 210 -10.51 9.28 18.74
C ALA A 210 -9.96 9.90 17.43
N TYR A 211 -10.25 9.30 16.27
CA TYR A 211 -9.59 9.63 15.00
C TYR A 211 -9.81 11.09 14.59
N THR A 212 -11.04 11.58 14.73
CA THR A 212 -11.38 12.97 14.39
C THR A 212 -10.64 13.94 15.29
N LYS A 213 -10.61 13.69 16.61
CA LYS A 213 -9.88 14.53 17.57
C LYS A 213 -8.37 14.48 17.33
N ASP A 214 -7.83 13.30 16.97
CA ASP A 214 -6.43 13.13 16.64
C ASP A 214 -6.02 13.92 15.38
N ALA A 215 -6.91 13.98 14.38
CA ALA A 215 -6.67 14.72 13.14
C ALA A 215 -6.86 16.24 13.32
N LEU A 216 -7.88 16.69 14.06
CA LEU A 216 -8.10 18.11 14.37
C LEU A 216 -6.99 18.73 15.22
N ASN A 217 -6.39 17.95 16.13
CA ASN A 217 -5.26 18.40 16.96
C ASN A 217 -3.91 18.26 16.26
N SER A 218 -3.87 17.98 14.96
CA SER A 218 -2.62 17.82 14.23
C SER A 218 -2.02 19.16 13.82
N LEU A 219 -0.69 19.25 13.78
CA LEU A 219 0.03 20.44 13.31
C LEU A 219 -0.06 20.62 11.79
N LYS A 220 -0.36 19.55 11.04
CA LYS A 220 -0.46 19.61 9.57
C LYS A 220 -1.85 20.10 9.17
N GLY A 221 -1.92 21.19 8.41
CA GLY A 221 -3.19 21.77 7.93
C GLY A 221 -4.02 20.80 7.07
N SER A 222 -3.38 19.89 6.33
CA SER A 222 -4.08 18.85 5.56
C SER A 222 -4.89 17.89 6.43
N HIS A 223 -4.36 17.52 7.60
CA HIS A 223 -5.05 16.65 8.55
C HIS A 223 -6.28 17.33 9.16
N VAL A 224 -6.12 18.60 9.56
CA VAL A 224 -7.21 19.41 10.13
C VAL A 224 -8.31 19.59 9.09
N PHE A 225 -7.96 19.98 7.87
CA PHE A 225 -8.91 20.16 6.77
C PHE A 225 -9.72 18.88 6.49
N ILE A 226 -9.05 17.74 6.39
CA ILE A 226 -9.71 16.44 6.17
C ILE A 226 -10.68 16.15 7.32
N ALA A 227 -10.25 16.36 8.57
CA ALA A 227 -11.10 16.11 9.74
C ALA A 227 -12.34 17.00 9.76
N GLU A 228 -12.18 18.29 9.44
CA GLU A 228 -13.30 19.22 9.28
C GLU A 228 -14.24 18.80 8.14
N ALA A 229 -13.71 18.32 7.03
CA ALA A 229 -14.52 17.81 5.91
C ALA A 229 -15.32 16.55 6.31
N VAL A 230 -14.72 15.64 7.09
CA VAL A 230 -15.43 14.47 7.63
C VAL A 230 -16.57 14.89 8.55
N VAL A 231 -16.32 15.84 9.46
CA VAL A 231 -17.33 16.35 10.42
C VAL A 231 -18.45 17.09 9.68
N ARG A 232 -18.09 17.96 8.74
CA ARG A 232 -19.05 18.79 8.00
C ARG A 232 -19.99 17.97 7.14
N ASN A 233 -19.50 16.89 6.54
CA ASN A 233 -20.27 16.06 5.62
C ASN A 233 -20.81 14.76 6.28
N ASP A 234 -20.67 14.63 7.60
CA ASP A 234 -21.06 13.44 8.37
C ASP A 234 -20.54 12.12 7.78
N TRP A 235 -19.26 12.07 7.37
CA TRP A 235 -18.62 10.89 6.79
C TRP A 235 -18.18 9.87 7.84
N PHE A 236 -19.09 9.55 8.76
CA PHE A 236 -18.87 8.56 9.81
C PHE A 236 -19.51 7.22 9.44
N VAL A 237 -18.83 6.13 9.77
CA VAL A 237 -19.33 4.77 9.59
C VAL A 237 -19.48 4.05 10.92
N THR A 238 -20.40 3.08 10.97
CA THR A 238 -20.51 2.18 12.12
C THR A 238 -19.30 1.25 12.19
N ILE A 239 -19.08 0.60 13.33
CA ILE A 239 -17.95 -0.33 13.50
C ILE A 239 -18.15 -1.59 12.65
N GLU A 240 -19.40 -2.01 12.45
CA GLU A 240 -19.75 -3.15 11.60
C GLU A 240 -19.39 -2.88 10.15
N ASP A 241 -19.80 -1.73 9.62
CA ASP A 241 -19.44 -1.28 8.28
C ASP A 241 -17.94 -1.06 8.13
N TYR A 242 -17.29 -0.52 9.16
CA TYR A 242 -15.84 -0.33 9.18
C TYR A 242 -15.08 -1.67 9.13
N ASN A 243 -15.63 -2.73 9.72
CA ASN A 243 -15.04 -4.06 9.69
C ASN A 243 -15.26 -4.78 8.35
N ASN A 244 -16.23 -4.36 7.54
CA ASN A 244 -16.48 -4.94 6.22
C ASN A 244 -15.25 -4.78 5.30
N PRO A 245 -14.73 -5.85 4.66
CA PRO A 245 -13.59 -5.77 3.74
C PRO A 245 -13.83 -4.91 2.49
N TYR A 246 -15.08 -4.60 2.17
CA TYR A 246 -15.43 -3.77 1.04
C TYR A 246 -15.18 -2.27 1.31
N ILE A 247 -14.45 -1.62 0.41
CA ILE A 247 -14.29 -0.16 0.38
C ILE A 247 -14.99 0.34 -0.88
N PRO A 248 -15.94 1.30 -0.79
CA PRO A 248 -16.56 1.90 -1.97
C PRO A 248 -15.55 2.58 -2.91
N SER A 249 -15.92 2.80 -4.17
CA SER A 249 -15.06 3.56 -5.08
C SER A 249 -14.84 4.99 -4.57
N LYS A 250 -13.69 5.59 -4.94
CA LYS A 250 -13.31 6.96 -4.56
C LYS A 250 -13.43 7.27 -3.06
N THR A 251 -13.21 6.25 -2.23
CA THR A 251 -13.33 6.34 -0.78
C THR A 251 -12.03 5.85 -0.14
N ALA A 252 -11.51 6.63 0.79
CA ALA A 252 -10.43 6.25 1.68
C ALA A 252 -11.02 5.95 3.07
N VAL A 253 -10.44 4.99 3.77
CA VAL A 253 -10.83 4.60 5.13
C VAL A 253 -9.67 4.91 6.07
N LEU A 254 -9.91 5.71 7.10
CA LEU A 254 -8.89 5.99 8.12
C LEU A 254 -8.88 4.87 9.17
N GLY A 255 -7.70 4.38 9.53
CA GLY A 255 -7.57 3.26 10.46
C GLY A 255 -6.17 3.02 11.00
N SER A 256 -5.99 1.86 11.64
CA SER A 256 -4.69 1.38 12.10
C SER A 256 -3.98 0.66 10.95
N ARG A 257 -2.71 1.01 10.69
CA ARG A 257 -1.89 0.31 9.67
C ARG A 257 -1.81 -1.19 9.96
N LEU A 258 -1.63 -1.55 11.22
CA LEU A 258 -1.61 -2.94 11.65
C LEU A 258 -2.95 -3.65 11.37
N ALA A 259 -4.08 -2.98 11.64
CA ALA A 259 -5.40 -3.54 11.32
C ALA A 259 -5.59 -3.74 9.82
N PHE A 260 -5.11 -2.79 8.99
CA PHE A 260 -5.14 -2.94 7.54
C PHE A 260 -4.25 -4.07 7.03
N TYR A 261 -3.07 -4.29 7.61
CA TYR A 261 -2.25 -5.45 7.25
C TYR A 261 -2.93 -6.78 7.56
N PHE A 262 -3.66 -6.86 8.67
CA PHE A 262 -4.44 -8.07 8.98
C PHE A 262 -5.65 -8.25 8.05
N LYS A 263 -6.29 -7.14 7.64
CA LYS A 263 -7.52 -7.16 6.86
C LYS A 263 -7.27 -7.32 5.35
N TYR A 264 -6.26 -6.65 4.83
CA TYR A 264 -5.98 -6.56 3.40
C TYR A 264 -4.67 -7.22 2.98
N GLY A 265 -3.80 -7.57 3.93
CA GLY A 265 -2.44 -8.04 3.65
C GLY A 265 -1.43 -6.90 3.55
N LYS A 266 -0.14 -7.26 3.50
CA LYS A 266 0.98 -6.32 3.32
C LYS A 266 1.48 -6.41 1.88
N ALA A 267 1.94 -5.29 1.33
CA ALA A 267 2.59 -5.26 0.02
C ALA A 267 3.76 -6.29 -0.03
N PRO A 268 3.95 -7.00 -1.17
CA PRO A 268 3.29 -6.82 -2.46
C PRO A 268 1.92 -7.52 -2.59
N PHE A 269 1.52 -8.34 -1.62
CA PHE A 269 0.29 -9.17 -1.68
C PHE A 269 -0.93 -8.50 -1.04
N SER A 270 -0.93 -7.17 -0.91
CA SER A 270 -2.07 -6.47 -0.34
C SER A 270 -3.20 -6.37 -1.36
N THR A 271 -4.44 -6.54 -0.91
CA THR A 271 -5.66 -6.41 -1.73
C THR A 271 -6.13 -4.97 -1.88
N LYS A 272 -5.59 -4.06 -1.07
CA LYS A 272 -5.90 -2.63 -1.04
C LYS A 272 -4.60 -1.83 -0.97
N TYR A 273 -4.65 -0.59 -1.44
CA TYR A 273 -3.56 0.33 -1.19
C TYR A 273 -3.62 0.82 0.26
N ILE A 274 -2.49 0.78 0.96
CA ILE A 274 -2.32 1.31 2.31
C ILE A 274 -1.26 2.41 2.20
N SER A 275 -1.60 3.63 2.66
CA SER A 275 -0.66 4.75 2.59
C SER A 275 0.55 4.54 3.50
N GLU A 276 1.71 4.95 3.02
CA GLU A 276 2.94 5.00 3.82
C GLU A 276 2.95 6.24 4.75
N ASP A 277 2.19 7.28 4.41
CA ASP A 277 2.03 8.45 5.27
C ASP A 277 1.21 8.10 6.53
N THR A 278 1.58 8.75 7.63
CA THR A 278 1.06 8.44 8.96
C THR A 278 0.46 9.71 9.57
N LEU A 279 -0.82 9.65 9.92
CA LEU A 279 -1.54 10.74 10.57
C LEU A 279 -0.94 11.01 11.95
N LYS A 280 -0.82 9.95 12.75
CA LYS A 280 -0.35 10.00 14.15
C LYS A 280 0.07 8.62 14.65
N PHE A 281 1.08 8.59 15.50
CA PHE A 281 1.42 7.44 16.32
C PHE A 281 0.62 7.49 17.63
N VAL A 282 -0.17 6.45 17.89
CA VAL A 282 -1.02 6.35 19.08
C VAL A 282 -0.46 5.30 20.01
N ARG A 283 -0.28 5.66 21.27
CA ARG A 283 0.12 4.72 22.33
C ARG A 283 -1.03 3.79 22.66
N ASN A 284 -0.80 2.49 22.55
CA ASN A 284 -1.76 1.46 22.91
C ASN A 284 -1.47 0.90 24.29
N SER A 285 -2.47 0.95 25.17
CA SER A 285 -2.39 0.59 26.59
C SER A 285 -3.56 -0.29 26.99
N VAL A 286 -3.41 -1.05 28.07
CA VAL A 286 -4.51 -1.78 28.69
C VAL A 286 -5.37 -0.78 29.47
N MET A 287 -6.69 -0.82 29.27
CA MET A 287 -7.60 -0.07 30.12
C MET A 287 -7.95 -0.87 31.36
N VAL A 288 -8.03 -0.19 32.49
CA VAL A 288 -8.48 -0.77 33.76
C VAL A 288 -9.47 0.18 34.43
N ASN A 289 -10.37 -0.40 35.21
CA ASN A 289 -11.22 0.37 36.11
C ASN A 289 -10.33 1.17 37.09
N LYS A 290 -10.72 2.40 37.44
CA LYS A 290 -10.00 3.22 38.44
C LYS A 290 -9.88 2.57 39.81
N ARG A 291 -10.82 1.70 40.17
CA ARG A 291 -10.80 0.95 41.44
C ARG A 291 -9.98 -0.34 41.39
N PHE A 292 -9.33 -0.63 40.26
CA PHE A 292 -8.61 -1.87 40.06
C PHE A 292 -7.35 -1.98 40.93
N CYS A 293 -7.32 -2.97 41.83
CA CYS A 293 -6.27 -3.18 42.84
C CYS A 293 -4.85 -3.31 42.28
N CYS A 294 -4.74 -3.82 41.07
CA CYS A 294 -3.59 -4.60 40.66
C CYS A 294 -2.88 -4.02 39.42
N LYS A 295 -3.17 -2.75 39.09
CA LYS A 295 -2.57 -2.01 37.96
C LYS A 295 -1.03 -2.03 37.97
N LYS A 296 -0.41 -1.85 39.15
CA LYS A 296 1.05 -1.88 39.31
C LYS A 296 1.68 -3.21 38.86
N GLN A 297 0.98 -4.33 39.06
CA GLN A 297 1.46 -5.64 38.62
C GLN A 297 1.42 -5.76 37.09
N ILE A 298 0.35 -5.27 36.45
CA ILE A 298 0.22 -5.19 34.99
C ILE A 298 1.34 -4.32 34.41
N ASP A 299 1.58 -3.13 34.96
CA ASP A 299 2.63 -2.22 34.48
C ASP A 299 4.03 -2.84 34.59
N CYS A 300 4.30 -3.57 35.69
CA CYS A 300 5.56 -4.28 35.88
C CYS A 300 5.80 -5.34 34.79
N VAL A 301 4.77 -6.12 34.47
CA VAL A 301 4.84 -7.18 33.45
C VAL A 301 4.98 -6.60 32.05
N ILE A 302 4.23 -5.52 31.77
CA ILE A 302 4.33 -4.79 30.51
C ILE A 302 5.76 -4.31 30.28
N LYS A 303 6.31 -3.58 31.26
CA LYS A 303 7.66 -2.99 31.18
C LYS A 303 8.75 -4.04 31.08
N LYS A 304 8.72 -5.07 31.92
CA LYS A 304 9.82 -6.06 32.00
C LYS A 304 9.85 -7.03 30.83
N ARG A 305 8.68 -7.40 30.28
CA ARG A 305 8.57 -8.55 29.37
C ARG A 305 7.91 -8.22 28.03
N LEU A 306 6.75 -7.57 28.02
CA LEU A 306 6.00 -7.32 26.77
C LEU A 306 6.71 -6.32 25.86
N ILE A 307 7.23 -5.22 26.39
CA ILE A 307 7.97 -4.23 25.58
C ILE A 307 9.18 -4.91 24.93
N ASN A 308 10.04 -5.56 25.72
CA ASN A 308 11.19 -6.27 25.19
C ASN A 308 10.81 -7.32 24.12
N LEU A 309 9.74 -8.10 24.35
CA LEU A 309 9.29 -9.13 23.41
C LEU A 309 8.77 -8.52 22.09
N VAL A 310 7.96 -7.47 22.17
CA VAL A 310 7.38 -6.79 21.01
C VAL A 310 8.45 -6.12 20.16
N TYR A 311 9.43 -5.46 20.78
CA TYR A 311 10.51 -4.78 20.07
C TYR A 311 11.59 -5.74 19.56
N SER A 312 11.94 -6.80 20.30
CA SER A 312 12.99 -7.76 19.87
C SER A 312 12.51 -8.78 18.84
N LYS A 313 11.30 -9.33 19.02
CA LYS A 313 10.78 -10.36 18.13
C LYS A 313 9.85 -9.81 17.07
N GLY A 314 9.29 -8.61 17.20
CA GLY A 314 8.31 -8.06 16.25
C GLY A 314 6.94 -8.74 16.34
N LEU A 315 5.88 -7.96 16.14
CA LEU A 315 4.49 -8.44 16.30
C LEU A 315 4.08 -9.47 15.24
N LEU A 316 4.65 -9.36 14.04
CA LEU A 316 4.37 -10.27 12.91
C LEU A 316 5.04 -11.64 13.10
N THR A 317 6.23 -11.67 13.70
CA THR A 317 7.00 -12.88 13.99
C THR A 317 6.41 -13.66 15.17
N MET A 318 5.73 -12.98 16.09
CA MET A 318 4.94 -13.63 17.14
C MET A 318 3.71 -14.40 16.60
N ARG A 319 3.21 -14.08 15.40
CA ARG A 319 2.20 -14.90 14.71
C ARG A 319 2.77 -16.28 14.36
N PHE A 320 4.05 -16.36 14.01
CA PHE A 320 4.73 -17.62 13.72
C PHE A 320 5.03 -18.38 15.01
N ALA A 321 5.58 -17.73 16.03
CA ALA A 321 5.88 -18.37 17.31
C ALA A 321 4.64 -18.87 18.10
N GLY A 322 3.50 -18.18 17.99
CA GLY A 322 2.23 -18.59 18.62
C GLY A 322 1.50 -19.72 17.89
N VAL A 323 1.81 -19.94 16.61
CA VAL A 323 1.35 -21.10 15.84
C VAL A 323 2.33 -22.27 15.98
N GLU A 324 3.64 -22.00 16.11
CA GLU A 324 4.68 -23.02 16.36
C GLU A 324 4.43 -23.84 17.63
N LEU A 325 3.88 -23.25 18.70
CA LEU A 325 3.60 -24.00 19.94
C LEU A 325 2.53 -25.10 19.80
N LYS A 326 1.81 -25.18 18.67
CA LYS A 326 0.90 -26.30 18.35
C LYS A 326 1.20 -27.01 17.03
N LEU A 327 2.16 -26.55 16.23
CA LEU A 327 2.45 -27.07 14.88
C LEU A 327 3.90 -27.53 14.65
N VAL A 328 4.74 -27.64 15.69
CA VAL A 328 6.12 -28.20 15.60
C VAL A 328 6.17 -29.72 15.33
N ARG A 329 5.09 -30.33 14.85
CA ARG A 329 5.17 -31.57 14.07
C ARG A 329 4.44 -31.36 12.76
N ILE A 330 5.20 -31.07 11.70
CA ILE A 330 5.05 -31.49 10.30
C ILE A 330 5.65 -30.41 9.38
N LEU A 331 6.73 -30.83 8.70
CA LEU A 331 7.29 -30.32 7.45
C LEU A 331 8.14 -29.04 7.48
N ASN A 332 9.43 -29.31 7.71
CA ASN A 332 10.55 -28.67 7.04
C ASN A 332 10.41 -28.88 5.51
N VAL A 333 10.03 -27.84 4.75
CA VAL A 333 10.20 -27.79 3.29
C VAL A 333 10.65 -26.38 2.90
N SER A 334 11.81 -26.31 2.27
CA SER A 334 12.46 -25.14 1.68
C SER A 334 11.56 -24.44 0.66
N ASN A 335 11.42 -23.12 0.82
CA ASN A 335 10.53 -22.24 0.05
C ASN A 335 11.12 -21.69 -1.26
N GLU A 336 12.24 -22.21 -1.75
CA GLU A 336 12.87 -21.68 -2.98
C GLU A 336 12.34 -22.33 -4.28
N ASP A 337 11.84 -23.55 -4.25
CA ASP A 337 11.49 -24.28 -5.49
C ASP A 337 10.07 -24.01 -6.04
N PHE A 338 9.17 -23.39 -5.26
CA PHE A 338 7.77 -23.19 -5.70
C PHE A 338 7.57 -21.91 -6.53
N LEU A 339 8.48 -20.93 -6.41
CA LEU A 339 8.42 -19.64 -7.10
C LEU A 339 8.79 -19.74 -8.58
N GLN A 340 9.57 -20.75 -8.97
CA GLN A 340 10.13 -20.83 -10.32
C GLN A 340 9.20 -21.52 -11.32
N THR A 341 8.42 -22.51 -10.87
CA THR A 341 7.54 -23.33 -11.72
C THR A 341 6.20 -22.68 -12.02
N THR A 342 5.63 -21.89 -11.10
CA THR A 342 4.32 -21.24 -11.29
C THR A 342 4.39 -19.97 -12.14
N LEU A 343 5.53 -19.23 -12.09
CA LEU A 343 5.74 -18.06 -12.95
C LEU A 343 5.94 -18.45 -14.43
N GLN A 344 6.62 -19.56 -14.72
CA GLN A 344 6.85 -20.01 -16.11
C GLN A 344 5.56 -20.45 -16.81
N VAL A 345 4.61 -21.06 -16.11
CA VAL A 345 3.36 -21.59 -16.70
C VAL A 345 2.37 -20.45 -17.05
N LEU A 346 2.31 -19.39 -16.24
CA LEU A 346 1.43 -18.23 -16.50
C LEU A 346 1.95 -17.29 -17.60
N LEU A 347 3.28 -17.24 -17.80
CA LEU A 347 3.92 -16.44 -18.85
C LEU A 347 3.75 -17.07 -20.25
N PHE A 348 3.65 -18.39 -20.35
CA PHE A 348 3.44 -19.08 -21.64
C PHE A 348 1.98 -19.00 -22.13
N ALA A 349 1.00 -19.07 -21.23
CA ALA A 349 -0.42 -19.05 -21.61
C ALA A 349 -0.91 -17.68 -22.08
N SER A 350 -0.41 -16.59 -21.48
CA SER A 350 -0.88 -15.22 -21.78
C SER A 350 -0.21 -14.58 -22.99
N SER A 351 0.99 -15.04 -23.39
CA SER A 351 1.73 -14.48 -24.53
C SER A 351 1.24 -15.01 -25.88
N LEU A 352 0.74 -16.25 -25.94
CA LEU A 352 0.24 -16.87 -27.17
C LEU A 352 -1.09 -16.26 -27.65
N ASP A 353 -2.04 -15.99 -26.74
CA ASP A 353 -3.37 -15.46 -27.11
C ASP A 353 -3.31 -14.05 -27.72
N THR A 354 -2.43 -13.18 -27.20
CA THR A 354 -2.29 -11.81 -27.71
C THR A 354 -1.57 -11.72 -29.06
N VAL A 355 -0.56 -12.58 -29.28
CA VAL A 355 0.12 -12.67 -30.58
C VAL A 355 -0.83 -13.21 -31.65
N TYR A 356 -1.68 -14.18 -31.28
CA TYR A 356 -2.72 -14.74 -32.16
C TYR A 356 -3.77 -13.69 -32.55
N GLN A 357 -4.23 -12.84 -31.62
CA GLN A 357 -5.17 -11.77 -31.91
C GLN A 357 -4.58 -10.67 -32.81
N SER A 358 -3.30 -10.33 -32.66
CA SER A 358 -2.64 -9.35 -33.54
C SER A 358 -2.36 -9.90 -34.95
N LEU A 359 -2.09 -11.20 -35.10
CA LEU A 359 -1.92 -11.84 -36.42
C LEU A 359 -3.26 -11.96 -37.17
N HIS A 360 -4.35 -12.25 -36.47
CA HIS A 360 -5.69 -12.34 -37.09
C HIS A 360 -6.23 -10.96 -37.53
N PHE A 361 -5.75 -9.87 -36.94
CA PHE A 361 -6.10 -8.51 -37.36
C PHE A 361 -5.33 -8.03 -38.59
N LEU A 362 -4.17 -8.65 -38.90
CA LEU A 362 -3.36 -8.32 -40.08
C LEU A 362 -3.70 -9.19 -41.32
N GLN A 363 -4.58 -10.19 -41.15
CA GLN A 363 -5.01 -11.11 -42.22
C GLN A 363 -6.42 -10.82 -42.77
N LYS A 364 -7.06 -9.74 -42.32
CA LYS A 364 -8.29 -9.16 -42.88
C LYS A 364 -7.99 -7.79 -43.44
#